data_AF-A0A8H2K6E8-F1
#
_entry.id   AF-A0A8H2K6E8-F1
#
_cell.length_a   1.000
_cell.length_b   1.000
_cell.length_c   1.000
_cell.angle_alpha   90.00
_cell.angle_beta   90.00
_cell.angle_gamma   90.00
#
_symmetry.space_group_name_H-M   'P 1'
#
loop_
_entity.id
_entity.type
_entity.pdbx_description
1 polymer ?
#
loop_
_entity_poly.entity_id
_entity_poly.type
_entity_poly.pdbx_seq_one_letter_code
_entity_poly.pdbx_strand_id
1 'polypeptide(L)'
;MTQLTSEARATLRNAGFTSSQWARLHGYSGATDWRGDVCGCTDDRCIGHHHDATDACGCLPALIEDHRRQQRASAAGREVWAAHVHATETGTEEDRATAGELASSWITEYHPNAISHSLTESPKGITCRNHWNETTWLIFDAERGQVSTEAMS
;
A
#
# COMPACT_ATOMS: atom_id res chain seq x y z
N MET A 1 -17.95 -17.33 -15.08
CA MET A 1 -16.71 -16.55 -15.02
C MET A 1 -17.03 -15.14 -15.46
N THR A 2 -16.81 -14.17 -14.57
CA THR A 2 -17.11 -12.76 -14.83
C THR A 2 -15.91 -12.14 -15.54
N GLN A 3 -16.05 -11.84 -16.83
CA GLN A 3 -14.97 -11.20 -17.58
C GLN A 3 -15.05 -9.69 -17.43
N LEU A 4 -13.90 -9.05 -17.24
CA LEU A 4 -13.80 -7.60 -17.21
C LEU A 4 -14.36 -6.97 -18.49
N THR A 5 -15.07 -5.86 -18.34
CA THR A 5 -15.58 -5.09 -19.49
C THR A 5 -14.43 -4.58 -20.38
N SER A 6 -14.75 -4.17 -21.61
CA SER A 6 -13.78 -3.50 -22.49
C SER A 6 -13.21 -2.22 -21.85
N GLU A 7 -14.06 -1.46 -21.16
CA GLU A 7 -13.68 -0.25 -20.43
C GLU A 7 -12.72 -0.55 -19.28
N ALA A 8 -13.06 -1.50 -18.40
CA ALA A 8 -12.18 -1.89 -17.29
C ALA A 8 -10.80 -2.36 -17.80
N ARG A 9 -10.77 -3.14 -18.88
CA ARG A 9 -9.52 -3.57 -19.52
C ARG A 9 -8.74 -2.41 -20.13
N ALA A 10 -9.42 -1.41 -20.69
CA ALA A 10 -8.77 -0.21 -21.20
C ALA A 10 -8.18 0.63 -20.07
N THR A 11 -8.91 0.85 -18.98
CA THR A 11 -8.44 1.56 -17.79
C THR A 11 -7.21 0.88 -17.18
N LEU A 12 -7.26 -0.44 -16.97
CA LEU A 12 -6.12 -1.21 -16.47
C LEU A 12 -4.91 -1.09 -17.39
N ARG A 13 -5.10 -1.25 -18.71
CA ARG A 13 -4.01 -1.15 -19.69
C ARG A 13 -3.38 0.24 -19.68
N ASN A 14 -4.19 1.30 -19.65
CA ASN A 14 -3.70 2.68 -19.56
C ASN A 14 -2.93 2.92 -18.25
N ALA A 15 -3.28 2.19 -17.19
CA ALA A 15 -2.57 2.23 -15.93
C ALA A 15 -1.31 1.34 -15.88
N GLY A 16 -1.02 0.56 -16.93
CA GLY A 16 0.12 -0.36 -17.01
C GLY A 16 -0.14 -1.78 -16.50
N PHE A 17 -1.41 -2.15 -16.27
CA PHE A 17 -1.81 -3.47 -15.80
C PHE A 17 -2.46 -4.31 -16.89
N THR A 18 -2.11 -5.59 -16.94
CA THR A 18 -2.95 -6.62 -17.56
C THR A 18 -4.03 -7.08 -16.59
N SER A 19 -5.13 -7.63 -17.10
CA SER A 19 -6.17 -8.23 -16.25
C SER A 19 -5.64 -9.34 -15.35
N SER A 20 -4.65 -10.11 -15.80
CA SER A 20 -4.03 -11.17 -15.00
C SER A 20 -3.14 -10.62 -13.88
N GLN A 21 -2.41 -9.53 -14.13
CA GLN A 21 -1.65 -8.84 -13.07
C GLN A 21 -2.60 -8.25 -12.03
N TRP A 22 -3.68 -7.59 -12.47
CA TRP A 22 -4.69 -7.04 -11.57
C TRP A 22 -5.34 -8.13 -10.70
N ALA A 23 -5.72 -9.25 -11.30
CA ALA A 23 -6.29 -10.37 -10.55
C ALA A 23 -5.30 -10.92 -9.50
N ARG A 24 -4.02 -11.08 -9.87
CA ARG A 24 -2.97 -11.54 -8.94
C ARG A 24 -2.71 -10.58 -7.80
N LEU A 25 -2.76 -9.28 -8.07
CA LEU A 25 -2.63 -8.25 -7.04
C LEU A 25 -3.68 -8.42 -5.93
N HIS A 26 -4.86 -8.93 -6.29
CA HIS A 26 -5.97 -9.17 -5.36
C HIS A 26 -6.10 -10.64 -4.92
N GLY A 27 -5.04 -11.43 -5.03
CA GLY A 27 -4.99 -12.80 -4.49
C GLY A 27 -5.59 -13.88 -5.38
N TYR A 28 -5.95 -13.58 -6.63
CA TYR A 28 -6.42 -14.58 -7.60
C TYR A 28 -5.25 -15.15 -8.43
N SER A 29 -5.39 -16.34 -9.01
CA SER A 29 -4.31 -16.94 -9.82
C SER A 29 -4.06 -16.20 -11.15
N GLY A 30 -5.11 -15.55 -11.69
CA GLY A 30 -5.08 -14.82 -12.95
C GLY A 30 -6.49 -14.36 -13.37
N ALA A 31 -6.60 -13.77 -14.56
CA ALA A 31 -7.84 -13.14 -15.01
C ALA A 31 -9.05 -14.09 -15.10
N THR A 32 -8.83 -15.38 -15.34
CA THR A 32 -9.90 -16.39 -15.39
C THR A 32 -10.51 -16.68 -14.03
N ASP A 33 -9.74 -16.44 -12.96
CA ASP A 33 -10.14 -16.68 -11.56
C ASP A 33 -10.65 -15.42 -10.89
N TRP A 34 -10.84 -14.33 -11.65
CA TRP A 34 -11.39 -13.08 -11.13
C TRP A 34 -12.80 -13.29 -10.57
N ARG A 35 -12.97 -12.88 -9.31
CA ARG A 35 -14.26 -12.97 -8.58
C ARG A 35 -14.83 -11.62 -8.17
N GLY A 36 -14.14 -10.52 -8.47
CA GLY A 36 -14.72 -9.19 -8.33
C GLY A 36 -15.70 -8.87 -9.46
N ASP A 37 -16.16 -7.63 -9.52
CA ASP A 37 -17.13 -7.20 -10.52
C ASP A 37 -16.49 -6.99 -11.92
N VAL A 38 -17.31 -6.98 -12.97
CA VAL A 38 -16.89 -6.76 -14.38
C VAL A 38 -16.22 -5.40 -14.58
N CYS A 39 -16.51 -4.42 -13.72
CA CYS A 39 -15.89 -3.10 -13.76
C CYS A 39 -14.44 -3.09 -13.22
N GLY A 40 -13.93 -4.20 -12.69
CA GLY A 40 -12.56 -4.34 -12.18
C GLY A 40 -12.41 -4.15 -10.67
N CYS A 41 -13.51 -3.89 -9.95
CA CYS A 41 -13.51 -3.77 -8.49
C CYS A 41 -13.47 -5.12 -7.79
N THR A 42 -12.77 -5.21 -6.67
CA THR A 42 -12.73 -6.43 -5.86
C THR A 42 -14.05 -6.77 -5.18
N ASP A 43 -14.93 -5.77 -4.99
CA ASP A 43 -16.32 -5.96 -4.60
C ASP A 43 -17.12 -6.44 -5.82
N ASP A 44 -17.71 -7.63 -5.74
CA ASP A 44 -18.46 -8.28 -6.82
C ASP A 44 -19.87 -7.70 -7.01
N ARG A 45 -20.29 -6.77 -6.14
CA ARG A 45 -21.58 -6.08 -6.20
C ARG A 45 -21.46 -4.64 -6.68
N CYS A 46 -20.33 -4.24 -7.28
CA CYS A 46 -20.01 -2.84 -7.50
C CYS A 46 -21.06 -2.10 -8.37
N ILE A 47 -21.38 -2.62 -9.55
CA ILE A 47 -22.44 -2.10 -10.41
C ILE A 47 -23.81 -2.30 -9.74
N GLY A 48 -24.60 -1.23 -9.66
CA GLY A 48 -25.90 -1.19 -9.01
C GLY A 48 -25.84 -0.99 -7.50
N HIS A 49 -24.64 -0.91 -6.90
CA HIS A 49 -24.44 -0.59 -5.49
C HIS A 49 -23.62 0.69 -5.26
N HIS A 50 -22.44 0.79 -5.90
CA HIS A 50 -21.56 1.95 -5.77
C HIS A 50 -21.68 2.93 -6.94
N HIS A 51 -22.08 2.43 -8.11
CA HIS A 51 -22.43 3.26 -9.27
C HIS A 51 -23.47 2.56 -10.13
N ASP A 52 -24.21 3.33 -10.93
CA ASP A 52 -25.18 2.78 -11.86
C ASP A 52 -24.49 2.11 -13.06
N ALA A 53 -25.21 1.19 -13.73
CA ALA A 53 -24.68 0.42 -14.86
C ALA A 53 -24.32 1.27 -16.09
N THR A 54 -24.81 2.51 -16.16
CA THR A 54 -24.53 3.47 -17.24
C THR A 54 -23.34 4.37 -16.93
N ASP A 55 -22.88 4.42 -15.69
CA ASP A 55 -21.84 5.32 -15.24
C ASP A 55 -20.48 4.64 -15.26
N ALA A 56 -19.45 5.43 -15.57
CA ALA A 56 -18.07 4.98 -15.46
C ALA A 56 -17.76 4.64 -13.99
N CYS A 57 -17.10 3.50 -13.77
CA CYS A 57 -16.75 3.08 -12.42
C CYS A 57 -15.65 3.98 -11.82
N GLY A 58 -16.00 4.77 -10.80
CA GLY A 58 -15.03 5.59 -10.07
C GLY A 58 -14.09 4.79 -9.14
N CYS A 59 -14.49 3.58 -8.75
CA CYS A 59 -13.72 2.75 -7.82
C CYS A 59 -12.45 2.16 -8.46
N LEU A 60 -12.50 1.70 -9.72
CA LEU A 60 -11.33 1.11 -10.37
C LEU A 60 -10.14 2.09 -10.45
N PRO A 61 -10.31 3.34 -10.94
CA PRO A 61 -9.23 4.34 -10.90
C PRO A 61 -8.71 4.61 -9.48
N ALA A 62 -9.59 4.67 -8.48
CA ALA A 62 -9.20 4.89 -7.09
C ALA A 62 -8.36 3.73 -6.53
N LEU A 63 -8.74 2.48 -6.81
CA LEU A 63 -7.99 1.29 -6.40
C LEU A 63 -6.60 1.24 -7.06
N ILE A 64 -6.51 1.63 -8.34
CA ILE A 64 -5.23 1.74 -9.06
C ILE A 64 -4.32 2.78 -8.40
N GLU A 65 -4.86 3.95 -8.05
CA GLU A 65 -4.07 4.99 -7.40
C GLU A 65 -3.66 4.59 -5.98
N ASP A 66 -4.54 3.93 -5.22
CA ASP A 66 -4.18 3.39 -3.90
C ASP A 66 -3.02 2.40 -4.01
N HIS A 67 -3.07 1.48 -4.98
CA HIS A 67 -1.96 0.56 -5.21
C HIS A 67 -0.65 1.28 -5.55
N ARG A 68 -0.70 2.31 -6.42
CA ARG A 68 0.48 3.13 -6.74
C ARG A 68 1.00 3.88 -5.52
N ARG A 69 0.10 4.41 -4.68
CA ARG A 69 0.46 5.04 -3.42
C ARG A 69 1.18 4.05 -2.50
N GLN A 70 0.69 2.81 -2.37
CA GLN A 70 1.36 1.76 -1.60
C GLN A 70 2.74 1.41 -2.17
N GLN A 71 2.91 1.40 -3.49
CA GLN A 71 4.21 1.18 -4.14
C GLN A 71 5.21 2.31 -3.82
N ARG A 72 4.78 3.57 -3.93
CA ARG A 72 5.60 4.74 -3.56
C ARG A 72 5.96 4.72 -2.07
N ALA A 73 4.98 4.46 -1.21
CA ALA A 73 5.17 4.30 0.23
C ALA A 73 6.20 3.21 0.54
N SER A 74 6.12 2.06 -0.12
CA SER A 74 7.06 0.95 0.05
C SER A 74 8.47 1.31 -0.42
N ALA A 75 8.60 2.06 -1.52
CA ALA A 75 9.89 2.51 -2.02
C ALA A 75 10.57 3.48 -1.04
N ALA A 76 9.85 4.52 -0.61
CA ALA A 76 10.36 5.46 0.38
C ALA A 76 10.63 4.77 1.74
N GLY A 77 9.79 3.82 2.16
CA GLY A 77 10.01 3.03 3.38
C GLY A 77 11.31 2.21 3.33
N ARG A 78 11.69 1.67 2.16
CA ARG A 78 13.00 1.00 1.98
C ARG A 78 14.17 1.96 2.19
N GLU A 79 14.05 3.20 1.72
CA GLU A 79 15.08 4.23 1.90
C GLU A 79 15.22 4.64 3.36
N VAL A 80 14.08 4.84 4.06
CA VAL A 80 14.07 5.10 5.52
C VAL A 80 14.74 3.95 6.27
N TRP A 81 14.38 2.70 5.96
CA TRP A 81 14.95 1.55 6.65
C TRP A 81 16.46 1.37 6.35
N ALA A 82 16.89 1.61 5.11
CA ALA A 82 18.31 1.57 4.75
C ALA A 82 19.11 2.62 5.52
N ALA A 83 18.59 3.85 5.65
CA ALA A 83 19.21 4.90 6.46
C ALA A 83 19.28 4.51 7.94
N HIS A 84 18.23 3.88 8.48
CA HIS A 84 18.24 3.36 9.84
C HIS A 84 19.34 2.31 10.05
N VAL A 85 19.43 1.31 9.16
CA VAL A 85 20.46 0.27 9.22
C VAL A 85 21.86 0.89 9.19
N HIS A 86 22.09 1.83 8.26
CA HIS A 86 23.36 2.54 8.16
C HIS A 86 23.71 3.27 9.47
N ALA A 87 22.75 4.00 10.05
CA ALA A 87 22.94 4.71 11.32
C ALA A 87 23.25 3.77 12.50
N THR A 88 22.70 2.55 12.49
CA THR A 88 23.03 1.52 13.47
C THR A 88 24.44 0.97 13.29
N GLU A 89 24.90 0.83 12.05
CA GLU A 89 26.26 0.36 11.74
C GLU A 89 27.34 1.40 12.10
N THR A 90 27.12 2.67 11.76
CA THR A 90 28.09 3.74 12.00
C THR A 90 28.04 4.26 13.44
N GLY A 91 26.85 4.24 14.06
CA GLY A 91 26.64 4.74 15.41
C GLY A 91 26.76 6.26 15.53
N THR A 92 26.80 7.02 14.43
CA THR A 92 26.92 8.49 14.49
C THR A 92 25.60 9.16 14.83
N GLU A 93 25.67 10.35 15.43
CA GLU A 93 24.48 11.16 15.70
C GLU A 93 23.89 11.74 14.40
N GLU A 94 24.74 12.08 13.43
CA GLU A 94 24.36 12.63 12.12
C GLU A 94 23.55 11.62 11.30
N ASP A 95 23.98 10.36 11.23
CA ASP A 95 23.25 9.32 10.51
C ASP A 95 21.91 9.00 11.19
N ARG A 96 21.88 9.01 12.52
CA ARG A 96 20.63 8.85 13.29
C ARG A 96 19.65 10.00 13.04
N ALA A 97 20.14 11.24 12.98
CA ALA A 97 19.32 12.40 12.68
C ALA A 97 18.74 12.30 11.26
N THR A 98 19.58 11.93 10.28
CA THR A 98 19.15 11.71 8.89
C THR A 98 18.07 10.63 8.77
N ALA A 99 18.24 9.48 9.43
CA ALA A 99 17.24 8.42 9.45
C ALA A 99 15.92 8.90 10.10
N GLY A 100 16.00 9.69 11.17
CA GLY A 100 14.84 10.28 11.85
C GLY A 100 14.08 11.31 11.01
N GLU A 101 14.79 12.13 10.24
CA GLU A 101 14.19 13.11 9.32
C GLU A 101 13.47 12.41 8.15
N LEU A 102 14.11 11.40 7.54
CA LEU A 102 13.51 10.58 6.49
C LEU A 102 12.25 9.88 7.02
N ALA A 103 12.31 9.29 8.21
CA ALA A 103 11.16 8.65 8.85
C ALA A 103 10.03 9.65 9.09
N SER A 104 10.33 10.84 9.62
CA SER A 104 9.33 11.88 9.91
C SER A 104 8.63 12.38 8.64
N SER A 105 9.39 12.57 7.55
CA SER A 105 8.84 12.96 6.25
C SER A 105 7.94 11.86 5.68
N TRP A 106 8.40 10.60 5.71
CA TRP A 106 7.65 9.46 5.23
C TRP A 106 6.34 9.24 6.01
N ILE A 107 6.39 9.35 7.34
CA ILE A 107 5.20 9.23 8.21
C ILE A 107 4.19 10.34 7.91
N THR A 108 4.65 11.57 7.74
CA THR A 108 3.77 12.71 7.42
C THR A 108 3.02 12.50 6.11
N GLU A 109 3.69 11.97 5.08
CA GLU A 109 3.11 11.73 3.76
C GLU A 109 2.18 10.50 3.74
N TYR A 110 2.62 9.40 4.32
CA TYR A 110 1.96 8.10 4.14
C TYR A 110 1.06 7.69 5.31
N HIS A 111 1.33 8.18 6.52
CA HIS A 111 0.63 7.86 7.76
C HIS A 111 0.26 9.13 8.55
N PRO A 112 -0.49 10.09 7.97
CA PRO A 112 -0.76 11.40 8.59
C PRO A 112 -1.53 11.33 9.92
N ASN A 113 -2.07 10.16 10.25
CA ASN A 113 -2.86 9.89 11.44
C ASN A 113 -2.06 9.19 12.55
N ALA A 114 -0.75 9.00 12.36
CA ALA A 114 0.16 8.48 13.37
C ALA A 114 0.35 9.50 14.51
N ILE A 115 0.26 9.03 15.75
CA ILE A 115 0.59 9.79 16.96
C ILE A 115 2.11 9.74 17.19
N SER A 116 2.71 8.58 16.97
CA SER A 116 4.15 8.35 17.12
C SER A 116 4.62 7.31 16.13
N HIS A 117 5.93 7.28 15.88
CA HIS A 117 6.59 6.27 15.05
C HIS A 117 7.91 5.84 15.70
N SER A 118 8.41 4.67 15.32
CA SER A 118 9.71 4.16 15.77
C SER A 118 10.42 3.37 14.68
N LEU A 119 11.74 3.52 14.64
CA LEU A 119 12.65 2.72 13.81
C LEU A 119 13.29 1.58 14.60
N THR A 120 13.23 1.62 15.93
CA THR A 120 13.99 0.72 16.82
C THR A 120 13.11 -0.18 17.68
N GLU A 121 11.80 0.09 17.75
CA GLU A 121 10.86 -0.69 18.56
C GLU A 121 10.69 -2.11 18.02
N SER A 122 10.91 -2.33 16.72
CA SER A 122 10.83 -3.63 16.09
C SER A 122 12.02 -3.88 15.16
N PRO A 123 12.71 -5.03 15.26
CA PRO A 123 13.69 -5.42 14.27
C PRO A 123 13.06 -5.77 12.91
N LYS A 124 11.72 -5.92 12.84
CA LYS A 124 10.99 -6.25 11.61
C LYS A 124 10.78 -5.04 10.69
N GLY A 125 10.98 -3.82 11.18
CA GLY A 125 10.78 -2.62 10.36
C GLY A 125 10.20 -1.44 11.14
N ILE A 126 9.54 -0.54 10.42
CA ILE A 126 9.05 0.74 10.96
C ILE A 126 7.69 0.53 11.60
N THR A 127 7.52 1.07 12.81
CA THR A 127 6.27 0.99 13.57
C THR A 127 5.62 2.35 13.73
N CYS A 128 4.29 2.38 13.90
CA CYS A 128 3.60 3.58 14.38
C CYS A 128 2.46 3.25 15.33
N ARG A 129 2.15 4.19 16.22
CA ARG A 129 0.93 4.18 17.03
C ARG A 129 -0.06 5.14 16.41
N ASN A 130 -1.29 4.70 16.16
CA ASN A 130 -2.32 5.55 15.54
C ASN A 130 -3.35 6.06 16.57
N HIS A 131 -4.12 7.07 16.19
CA HIS A 131 -5.10 7.71 17.09
C HIS A 131 -6.45 7.00 17.21
N TRP A 132 -6.72 5.97 16.41
CA TRP A 132 -8.03 5.31 16.41
C TRP A 132 -8.17 4.29 17.51
N ASN A 133 -7.11 3.50 17.75
CA ASN A 133 -7.13 2.40 18.72
C ASN A 133 -5.90 2.37 19.61
N GLU A 134 -5.01 3.36 19.47
CA GLU A 134 -3.76 3.46 20.24
C GLU A 134 -2.87 2.21 20.17
N THR A 135 -3.09 1.35 19.18
CA THR A 135 -2.30 0.13 18.98
C THR A 135 -1.06 0.47 18.17
N THR A 136 0.04 -0.23 18.43
CA THR A 136 1.25 -0.16 17.60
C THR A 136 1.08 -1.08 16.39
N TRP A 137 1.40 -0.57 15.21
CA TRP A 137 1.32 -1.28 13.94
C TRP A 137 2.69 -1.33 13.28
N LEU A 138 3.05 -2.48 12.72
CA LEU A 138 4.14 -2.58 11.76
C LEU A 138 3.64 -2.01 10.43
N ILE A 139 4.13 -0.82 10.08
CA ILE A 139 3.69 -0.09 8.88
C ILE A 139 4.64 -0.24 7.70
N PHE A 140 5.86 -0.70 7.95
CA PHE A 140 6.80 -1.15 6.94
C PHE A 140 7.46 -2.43 7.41
N ASP A 141 7.36 -3.49 6.60
CA ASP A 141 8.02 -4.78 6.81
C ASP A 141 9.34 -4.77 6.03
N ALA A 142 10.45 -4.76 6.77
CA ALA A 142 11.79 -4.69 6.21
C ALA A 142 12.21 -5.97 5.49
N GLU A 143 11.72 -7.13 5.92
CA GLU A 143 12.03 -8.41 5.27
C GLU A 143 11.38 -8.48 3.89
N ARG A 144 10.12 -8.03 3.81
CA ARG A 144 9.38 -7.97 2.54
C ARG A 144 9.65 -6.72 1.72
N GLY A 145 10.25 -5.70 2.32
CA GLY A 145 10.54 -4.41 1.68
C GLY A 145 9.29 -3.66 1.23
N GLN A 146 8.18 -3.80 1.96
CA GLN A 146 6.87 -3.25 1.60
C GLN A 146 6.10 -2.71 2.80
N VAL A 147 5.13 -1.83 2.54
CA VAL A 147 4.19 -1.39 3.58
C VAL A 147 3.40 -2.56 4.14
N SER A 148 3.10 -2.48 5.43
CA SER A 148 2.37 -3.50 6.17
C SER A 148 1.21 -2.88 6.94
N THR A 149 0.26 -3.73 7.31
CA THR A 149 -0.90 -3.40 8.14
C THR A 149 -1.02 -4.42 9.28
N GLU A 150 0.10 -4.98 9.74
CA GLU A 150 0.16 -5.94 10.84
C GLU A 150 0.11 -5.19 12.18
N ALA A 151 -0.91 -5.47 12.99
CA ALA A 151 -0.94 -5.00 14.38
C ALA A 151 0.14 -5.74 15.18
N MET A 152 0.91 -5.00 15.98
CA MET A 152 1.88 -5.59 16.91
C MET A 152 1.18 -6.05 18.18
N SER A 153 1.45 -7.29 18.59
CA SER A 153 0.94 -7.93 19.81
C SER A 153 1.82 -7.65 21.01
#